data_AF-A0ABD5Q3G5-F1
#
_entry.id   AF-A0ABD5Q3G5-F1
#
_cell.length_a   1.000
_cell.length_b   1.000
_cell.length_c   1.000
_cell.angle_alpha   90.00
_cell.angle_beta   90.00
_cell.angle_gamma   90.00
#
_symmetry.space_group_name_H-M   'P 1'
#
loop_
_entity.id
_entity.type
_entity.pdbx_description
1 polymer ?
#
loop_
_entity_poly.entity_id
_entity_poly.type
_entity_poly.pdbx_seq_one_letter_code
_entity_poly.pdbx_strand_id
1 'polypeptide(L)'
;MALVDVLAYERSDGETVYKAVEAGRGQEIVAAHEDEYRKRRGVLWAFAAVAAAIAVGYTVLFVQRPLWGVVGALGVFALVTRRSSKMERLVPSVAAERLNRRDAAGEYDLETIPS
;
A
#
# COMPACT_ATOMS: atom_id res chain seq x y z
N MET A 1 18.47 25.55 14.39
CA MET A 1 17.57 24.47 14.86
C MET A 1 17.26 23.59 13.65
N ALA A 2 17.33 22.26 13.76
CA ALA A 2 17.07 21.38 12.63
C ALA A 2 15.57 21.27 12.37
N LEU A 3 15.15 21.55 11.14
CA LEU A 3 13.78 21.34 10.67
C LEU A 3 13.62 19.88 10.23
N VAL A 4 12.45 19.31 10.47
CA VAL A 4 12.11 17.92 10.14
C VAL A 4 10.73 17.84 9.49
N ASP A 5 10.55 16.86 8.61
CA ASP A 5 9.22 16.42 8.17
C ASP A 5 8.82 15.19 8.98
N VAL A 6 7.53 14.99 9.23
CA VAL A 6 6.99 13.85 9.97
C VAL A 6 6.22 12.95 9.02
N LEU A 7 6.60 11.68 8.96
CA LEU A 7 5.91 10.63 8.21
C LEU A 7 5.03 9.81 9.15
N ALA A 8 3.79 9.53 8.74
CA ALA A 8 2.88 8.62 9.41
C ALA A 8 2.86 7.27 8.71
N TYR A 9 3.16 6.21 9.45
CA TYR A 9 3.09 4.83 9.00
C TYR A 9 1.91 4.14 9.65
N GLU A 10 0.95 3.68 8.86
CA GLU A 10 -0.16 2.87 9.35
C GLU A 10 0.29 1.41 9.49
N ARG A 11 0.23 0.86 10.71
CA ARG A 11 0.54 -0.54 10.98
C ARG A 11 -0.72 -1.40 10.89
N SER A 12 -0.55 -2.69 10.64
CA SER A 12 -1.64 -3.66 10.48
C SER A 12 -2.51 -3.90 11.72
N ASP A 13 -2.10 -3.43 12.89
CA ASP A 13 -2.87 -3.41 14.14
C ASP A 13 -3.77 -2.17 14.30
N GLY A 14 -3.68 -1.21 13.36
CA GLY A 14 -4.41 0.06 13.39
C GLY A 14 -3.68 1.19 14.12
N GLU A 15 -2.47 0.94 14.62
CA GLU A 15 -1.64 1.97 15.23
C GLU A 15 -0.92 2.80 14.15
N THR A 16 -0.82 4.11 14.37
CA THR A 16 -0.07 5.01 13.49
C THR A 16 1.25 5.38 14.15
N VAL A 17 2.36 5.01 13.53
CA VAL A 17 3.71 5.31 14.00
C VAL A 17 4.24 6.53 13.27
N TYR A 18 4.67 7.54 14.03
CA TYR A 18 5.23 8.78 13.48
C TYR A 18 6.75 8.74 13.46
N LYS A 19 7.35 9.18 12.36
CA LYS A 19 8.80 9.21 12.18
C LYS A 19 9.27 10.54 11.61
N ALA A 20 10.29 11.12 12.23
CA ALA A 20 10.89 12.36 11.75
C ALA A 20 11.99 12.08 10.72
N VAL A 21 11.93 12.77 9.58
CA VAL A 21 12.93 12.76 8.52
C VAL A 21 13.46 14.18 8.28
N GLU A 22 14.58 14.30 7.58
CA GLU A 22 15.15 15.61 7.24
C GLU A 22 14.15 16.45 6.42
N ALA A 23 14.03 17.74 6.74
CA ALA A 23 13.10 18.62 6.06
C ALA A 23 13.32 18.65 4.53
N GLY A 24 12.24 18.48 3.78
CA GLY A 24 12.24 18.40 2.32
C GLY A 24 12.38 16.97 1.78
N ARG A 25 12.64 15.96 2.63
CA ARG A 25 12.75 14.55 2.20
C ARG A 25 11.47 13.75 2.41
N GLY A 26 10.48 14.28 3.14
CA GLY A 26 9.23 13.58 3.41
C GLY A 26 8.51 13.16 2.12
N GLN A 27 8.31 14.11 1.21
CA GLN A 27 7.63 13.85 -0.07
C GLN A 27 8.40 12.88 -0.99
N GLU A 28 9.74 12.95 -1.00
CA GLU A 28 10.59 12.05 -1.79
C GLU A 28 10.42 10.59 -1.31
N ILE A 29 10.41 10.36 0.00
CA ILE A 29 10.26 9.03 0.59
C ILE A 29 8.87 8.46 0.29
N VAL A 30 7.82 9.28 0.40
CA VAL A 30 6.45 8.88 0.06
C VAL A 30 6.34 8.53 -1.42
N ALA A 31 6.87 9.36 -2.31
CA ALA A 31 6.84 9.11 -3.75
C ALA A 31 7.54 7.79 -4.13
N ALA A 32 8.70 7.50 -3.52
CA ALA A 32 9.39 6.23 -3.76
C ALA A 32 8.57 5.00 -3.31
N HIS A 33 7.84 5.11 -2.20
CA HIS A 33 6.95 4.02 -1.74
C HIS A 33 5.72 3.87 -2.64
N GLU A 34 5.16 4.98 -3.12
CA GLU A 34 4.02 4.97 -4.05
C GLU A 34 4.40 4.32 -5.38
N ASP A 35 5.60 4.56 -5.90
CA ASP A 35 6.10 3.94 -7.13
C ASP A 35 6.30 2.43 -6.97
N GLU A 36 6.88 1.99 -5.85
CA GLU A 36 7.02 0.56 -5.55
C GLU A 36 5.65 -0.11 -5.33
N TYR A 37 4.72 0.57 -4.66
CA TYR A 37 3.33 0.12 -4.52
C TYR A 37 2.67 -0.06 -5.88
N ARG A 38 2.75 0.94 -6.75
CA ARG A 38 2.14 0.93 -8.09
C ARG A 38 2.71 -0.21 -8.94
N LYS A 39 4.02 -0.42 -8.88
CA LYS A 39 4.70 -1.51 -9.59
C LYS A 39 4.21 -2.88 -9.11
N ARG A 40 4.18 -3.13 -7.80
CA ARG A 40 3.73 -4.41 -7.24
C ARG A 40 2.24 -4.64 -7.46
N ARG A 41 1.42 -3.60 -7.34
CA ARG A 41 -0.02 -3.65 -7.64
C ARG A 41 -0.24 -4.03 -9.09
N GLY A 42 0.50 -3.45 -10.03
CA GLY A 42 0.44 -3.81 -11.45
C GLY A 42 0.69 -5.30 -11.70
N VAL A 43 1.73 -5.86 -11.09
CA VAL A 43 2.05 -7.30 -11.20
C VAL A 43 0.94 -8.18 -10.61
N LEU A 44 0.42 -7.83 -9.43
CA LEU A 44 -0.68 -8.57 -8.79
C LEU A 44 -1.94 -8.57 -9.66
N TRP A 45 -2.32 -7.43 -10.22
CA TRP A 45 -3.49 -7.30 -11.10
C TRP A 45 -3.28 -8.00 -12.44
N ALA A 46 -2.08 -7.96 -13.00
CA ALA A 46 -1.75 -8.71 -14.22
C ALA A 46 -1.93 -10.23 -13.99
N PHE A 47 -1.42 -10.75 -12.87
CA PHE A 47 -1.62 -12.16 -12.49
C PHE A 47 -3.10 -12.49 -12.29
N ALA A 48 -3.83 -11.63 -11.59
CA ALA A 48 -5.27 -11.77 -11.38
C ALA A 48 -6.05 -11.86 -12.70
N ALA A 49 -5.72 -11.00 -13.67
CA ALA A 49 -6.37 -10.97 -14.97
C ALA A 49 -6.14 -12.28 -15.74
N VAL A 50 -4.91 -12.81 -15.73
CA VAL A 50 -4.60 -14.10 -16.37
C VAL A 50 -5.35 -15.24 -15.69
N ALA A 51 -5.35 -15.30 -14.34
CA ALA A 51 -6.07 -16.32 -13.60
C ALA A 51 -7.59 -16.27 -13.87
N ALA A 52 -8.19 -15.08 -13.91
CA ALA A 52 -9.59 -14.90 -14.25
C ALA A 52 -9.91 -15.34 -15.69
N ALA A 53 -9.06 -14.99 -16.66
CA ALA A 53 -9.22 -15.41 -18.06
C ALA A 53 -9.18 -16.93 -18.21
N ILE A 54 -8.27 -17.61 -17.49
CA ILE A 54 -8.19 -19.07 -17.47
C ILE A 54 -9.46 -19.68 -16.86
N ALA A 55 -9.94 -19.17 -15.73
CA ALA A 55 -11.15 -19.67 -15.08
C ALA A 55 -12.39 -19.55 -15.98
N VAL A 56 -12.55 -18.40 -16.64
CA VAL A 56 -13.65 -18.18 -17.59
C VAL A 56 -13.49 -19.07 -18.81
N GLY A 57 -12.30 -19.08 -19.43
CA GLY A 57 -12.03 -19.89 -20.62
C GLY A 57 -12.28 -21.38 -20.38
N TYR A 58 -11.86 -21.91 -19.24
CA TYR A 58 -12.06 -23.31 -18.88
C TYR A 58 -13.55 -23.66 -18.75
N THR A 59 -14.32 -22.83 -18.05
CA THR A 59 -15.74 -23.09 -17.79
C THR A 59 -16.61 -22.93 -19.02
N VAL A 60 -16.24 -22.05 -19.96
CA VAL A 60 -16.93 -21.85 -21.23
C VAL A 60 -16.60 -22.98 -22.21
N LEU A 61 -15.31 -23.29 -22.41
CA LEU A 61 -14.86 -24.20 -23.48
C LEU A 61 -15.00 -25.68 -23.12
N PHE A 62 -14.77 -26.05 -21.86
CA PHE A 62 -14.72 -27.46 -21.44
C PHE A 62 -15.92 -27.87 -20.60
N VAL A 63 -16.27 -27.06 -19.58
CA VAL A 63 -17.35 -27.40 -18.64
C VAL A 63 -18.73 -27.05 -19.20
N GLN A 64 -18.80 -26.17 -20.21
CA GLN A 64 -20.03 -25.63 -20.79
C GLN A 64 -20.99 -25.02 -19.75
N ARG A 65 -20.43 -24.48 -18.65
CA ARG A 65 -21.19 -23.81 -17.58
C ARG A 65 -20.62 -22.43 -17.31
N PRO A 66 -20.93 -21.43 -18.14
CA PRO A 66 -20.28 -20.11 -18.10
C PRO A 66 -20.47 -19.36 -16.78
N LEU A 67 -21.58 -19.59 -16.07
CA LEU A 67 -21.85 -18.97 -14.77
C LEU A 67 -20.78 -19.30 -13.72
N TRP A 68 -20.21 -20.51 -13.75
CA TRP A 68 -19.13 -20.87 -12.82
C TRP A 68 -17.83 -20.12 -13.10
N GLY A 69 -17.59 -19.73 -14.35
CA GLY A 69 -16.45 -18.88 -14.72
C GLY A 69 -16.55 -17.50 -14.10
N VAL A 70 -17.75 -16.93 -14.10
CA VAL A 70 -18.02 -15.63 -13.46
C VAL A 70 -17.77 -15.71 -11.96
N VAL A 71 -18.27 -16.76 -11.29
CA VAL A 71 -18.01 -16.98 -9.85
C VAL A 71 -16.51 -17.10 -9.57
N GLY A 72 -15.78 -17.86 -10.40
CA GLY A 72 -14.32 -17.98 -10.29
C GLY A 72 -13.60 -16.65 -10.45
N ALA A 73 -13.98 -15.84 -11.45
CA ALA A 73 -13.41 -14.52 -11.68
C ALA A 73 -13.71 -13.55 -10.51
N LEU A 74 -14.93 -13.58 -9.95
CA LEU A 74 -15.28 -12.80 -8.77
C LEU A 74 -14.46 -13.21 -7.54
N GLY A 75 -14.19 -14.51 -7.36
CA GLY A 75 -13.33 -15.02 -6.29
C GLY A 75 -11.89 -14.49 -6.41
N VAL A 76 -11.31 -14.55 -7.61
CA VAL A 76 -9.98 -13.99 -7.89
C VAL A 76 -9.95 -12.48 -7.62
N PHE A 77 -10.96 -11.76 -8.09
CA PHE A 77 -11.09 -10.32 -7.88
C PHE A 77 -11.15 -9.97 -6.38
N ALA A 78 -11.99 -10.65 -5.61
CA ALA A 78 -12.12 -10.43 -4.16
C ALA A 78 -10.81 -10.70 -3.40
N LEU A 79 -10.05 -11.72 -3.81
CA LEU A 79 -8.76 -12.02 -3.20
C LEU A 79 -7.73 -10.91 -3.50
N VAL A 80 -7.68 -10.46 -4.74
CA VAL A 80 -6.70 -9.49 -5.22
C VAL A 80 -6.98 -8.11 -4.68
N THR A 81 -8.24 -7.67 -4.62
CA THR A 81 -8.62 -6.41 -3.98
C THR A 81 -8.24 -6.42 -2.51
N ARG A 82 -8.57 -7.49 -1.76
CA ARG A 82 -8.18 -7.62 -0.36
C ARG A 82 -6.66 -7.58 -0.17
N ARG A 83 -5.89 -8.18 -1.06
CA ARG A 83 -4.42 -8.16 -0.99
C ARG A 83 -3.85 -6.79 -1.34
N SER A 84 -4.41 -6.12 -2.35
CA SER A 84 -4.04 -4.78 -2.79
C SER A 84 -4.27 -3.75 -1.68
N SER A 85 -5.40 -3.80 -0.98
CA SER A 85 -5.68 -2.89 0.14
C SER A 85 -4.70 -3.03 1.30
N LYS A 86 -4.14 -4.24 1.53
CA LYS A 86 -3.08 -4.43 2.54
C LYS A 86 -1.74 -3.82 2.10
N MET A 87 -1.49 -3.75 0.80
CA MET A 87 -0.24 -3.18 0.27
C MET A 87 -0.27 -1.66 0.28
N GLU A 88 -1.44 -1.06 0.08
CA GLU A 88 -1.64 0.40 0.11
C GLU A 88 -1.30 1.00 1.48
N ARG A 89 -1.62 0.29 2.57
CA ARG A 89 -1.27 0.68 3.95
C ARG A 89 0.24 0.74 4.23
N LEU A 90 1.07 0.24 3.31
CA LEU A 90 2.52 0.28 3.45
C LEU A 90 3.11 1.61 2.96
N VAL A 91 2.33 2.45 2.27
CA VAL A 91 2.78 3.76 1.79
C VAL A 91 2.59 4.76 2.94
N PRO A 92 3.68 5.38 3.45
CA PRO A 92 3.55 6.41 4.47
C PRO A 92 2.90 7.67 3.90
N SER A 93 2.28 8.46 4.77
CA SER A 93 1.81 9.81 4.44
C SER A 93 2.67 10.87 5.15
N VAL A 94 2.74 12.06 4.58
CA VAL A 94 3.37 13.21 5.25
C VAL A 94 2.36 13.77 6.25
N ALA A 95 2.63 13.61 7.55
CA ALA A 95 1.79 14.12 8.62
C ALA A 95 2.02 15.62 8.83
N ALA A 96 3.28 16.06 8.70
CA ALA A 96 3.63 17.47 8.79
C ALA A 96 4.99 17.78 8.15
N GLU A 97 5.18 19.02 7.70
CA GLU A 97 6.39 19.46 7.00
C GLU A 97 7.10 20.59 7.74
N ARG A 98 8.43 20.61 7.68
CA ARG A 98 9.28 21.70 8.19
C ARG A 98 8.97 22.11 9.63
N LEU A 99 8.71 21.14 10.50
CA LEU A 99 8.57 21.38 11.94
C LEU A 99 9.92 21.51 12.61
N ASN A 100 9.97 22.26 13.72
CA ASN A 100 11.09 22.17 14.62
C ASN A 100 11.14 20.78 15.24
N ARG A 101 12.32 20.15 15.29
CA ARG A 101 12.47 18.82 15.90
C ARG A 101 11.94 18.72 17.34
N ARG A 102 12.03 19.79 18.13
CA ARG A 102 11.50 19.79 19.51
C ARG A 102 9.98 19.80 19.54
N ASP A 103 9.36 20.60 18.67
CA ASP A 103 7.90 20.69 18.55
C ASP A 103 7.34 19.37 18.00
N ALA A 104 8.01 18.79 16.99
CA ALA A 104 7.65 17.48 16.44
C ALA A 104 7.71 16.36 17.48
N ALA A 105 8.68 16.36 18.40
CA ALA A 105 8.80 15.35 19.45
C ALA A 105 7.78 15.52 20.59
N GLY A 106 7.21 16.72 20.75
CA GLY A 106 6.15 16.99 21.72
C GLY A 106 4.75 16.72 21.17
N GLU A 107 4.54 16.98 19.88
CA GLU A 107 3.25 16.80 19.20
C GLU A 107 3.06 15.36 18.65
N TYR A 108 4.14 14.70 18.25
CA TYR A 108 4.12 13.33 17.75
C TYR A 108 4.97 12.43 18.65
N ASP A 109 4.44 11.26 19.00
CA ASP A 109 5.21 10.22 19.71
C ASP A 109 6.19 9.56 18.72
N LEU A 110 7.35 10.21 18.54
CA LEU A 110 8.33 9.85 17.53
C LEU A 110 9.08 8.56 17.92
N GLU A 111 8.87 7.48 17.18
CA GLU A 111 9.68 6.28 17.33
C GLU A 111 11.05 6.50 16.66
N THR A 112 12.12 6.46 17.46
CA THR A 112 13.49 6.67 16.96
C THR A 112 14.06 5.37 16.39
N ILE A 113 14.42 5.35 15.10
CA ILE A 113 15.15 4.22 14.51
C ILE A 113 16.64 4.35 14.90
N PRO A 114 17.29 3.31 15.45
CA PRO A 114 18.74 3.31 15.61
C PRO A 114 19.42 3.42 14.23
N SER A 115 20.35 4.37 14.12
CA SER A 115 21.17 4.65 12.93
C SER A 115 21.96 3.44 12.45
#